data_AF-A0A849PN61-F1
#
_entry.id   AF-A0A849PN61-F1
#
_cell.length_a   1.000
_cell.length_b   1.000
_cell.length_c   1.000
_cell.angle_alpha   90.00
_cell.angle_beta   90.00
_cell.angle_gamma   90.00
#
_symmetry.space_group_name_H-M   'P 1'
#
loop_
_entity.id
_entity.type
_entity.pdbx_description
1 polymer ?
#
loop_
_entity_poly.entity_id
_entity_poly.type
_entity_poly.pdbx_seq_one_letter_code
_entity_poly.pdbx_strand_id
1 'polypeptide(L)'
;MASFAREVAYRIFARELSDTTVALERDPDDAYAPQYVLTPTGAKVNRVFVIGTLTEKEDIGTDTEYWRARISDPTGAFFMYAGQYQPDATRALTEASVPEFLAVVGKVSVYTTEDGRVMTSIRPETISVVDALVRDRWVLETARQTLDRIKELEEGSCENLSMVEENYSMDLEQYRQMVASALESMQ
;
A
#
# COMPACT_ATOMS: atom_id res chain seq x y z
N MET A 1 10.35 23.53 -16.18
CA MET A 1 8.93 23.33 -15.86
C MET A 1 8.75 21.88 -15.51
N ALA A 2 8.68 21.55 -14.22
CA ALA A 2 8.40 20.17 -13.80
C ALA A 2 7.06 19.78 -14.42
N SER A 3 7.07 18.75 -15.26
CA SER A 3 5.84 18.17 -15.78
C SER A 3 5.01 17.73 -14.57
N PHE A 4 3.78 18.22 -14.44
CA PHE A 4 2.79 17.66 -13.52
C PHE A 4 2.37 16.27 -14.03
N ALA A 5 3.33 15.35 -14.12
CA ALA A 5 3.05 13.95 -14.38
C ALA A 5 2.39 13.41 -13.11
N ARG A 6 1.19 12.86 -13.24
CA ARG A 6 0.56 12.16 -12.13
C ARG A 6 1.48 11.02 -11.73
N GLU A 7 1.92 11.04 -10.47
CA GLU A 7 2.77 9.99 -9.92
C GLU A 7 2.04 8.64 -9.95
N VAL A 8 2.75 7.61 -10.39
CA VAL A 8 2.21 6.27 -10.63
C VAL A 8 1.86 5.62 -9.28
N ALA A 9 0.66 5.05 -9.20
CA ALA A 9 0.26 4.25 -8.05
C ALA A 9 0.95 2.88 -8.11
N TYR A 10 1.80 2.59 -7.12
CA TYR A 10 2.53 1.33 -7.04
C TYR A 10 1.62 0.16 -6.68
N ARG A 11 1.80 -0.98 -7.32
CA ARG A 11 1.22 -2.24 -6.89
C ARG A 11 2.12 -2.86 -5.84
N ILE A 12 1.54 -3.12 -4.67
CA ILE A 12 2.26 -3.67 -3.52
C ILE A 12 1.36 -4.64 -2.77
N PHE A 13 1.94 -5.74 -2.28
CA PHE A 13 1.24 -6.70 -1.42
C PHE A 13 1.13 -6.17 0.01
N ALA A 14 0.11 -6.60 0.74
CA ALA A 14 -0.14 -6.16 2.11
C ALA A 14 1.02 -6.45 3.04
N ARG A 15 1.66 -7.63 2.89
CA ARG A 15 2.81 -7.98 3.72
C ARG A 15 4.03 -7.09 3.46
N GLU A 16 4.31 -6.78 2.20
CA GLU A 16 5.40 -5.87 1.84
C GLU A 16 5.16 -4.45 2.40
N LEU A 17 3.91 -3.97 2.34
CA LEU A 17 3.54 -2.68 2.90
C LEU A 17 3.57 -2.69 4.44
N SER A 18 3.17 -3.78 5.10
CA SER A 18 3.21 -3.87 6.56
C SER A 18 4.63 -3.89 7.12
N ASP A 19 5.59 -4.41 6.34
CA ASP A 19 7.00 -4.46 6.71
C ASP A 19 7.71 -3.12 6.45
N THR A 20 7.03 -2.14 5.83
CA THR A 20 7.59 -0.81 5.56
C THR A 20 7.59 0.05 6.83
N THR A 21 8.78 0.48 7.25
CA THR A 21 8.98 1.27 8.48
C THR A 21 9.59 2.64 8.23
N VAL A 22 10.15 2.87 7.04
CA VAL A 22 10.90 4.08 6.70
C VAL A 22 10.01 5.08 5.96
N ALA A 23 9.78 6.24 6.58
CA ALA A 23 9.30 7.44 5.90
C ALA A 23 10.50 8.31 5.50
N LEU A 24 10.57 8.68 4.21
CA LEU A 24 11.62 9.55 3.69
C LEU A 24 11.36 11.00 4.07
N GLU A 25 12.44 11.74 4.34
CA GLU A 25 12.37 13.16 4.63
C GLU A 25 11.74 13.93 3.46
N ARG A 26 10.89 14.89 3.80
CA ARG A 26 10.28 15.81 2.84
C ARG A 26 11.25 16.95 2.58
N ASP A 27 11.18 17.53 1.39
CA ASP A 27 11.94 18.75 1.09
C ASP A 27 11.53 19.86 2.08
N PRO A 28 12.44 20.36 2.92
CA PRO A 28 12.11 21.36 3.93
C PRO A 28 11.73 22.71 3.33
N ASP A 29 12.14 22.98 2.09
CA ASP A 29 11.87 24.24 1.38
C ASP A 29 10.53 24.19 0.60
N ASP A 30 9.90 23.01 0.49
CA ASP A 30 8.60 22.82 -0.15
C ASP A 30 7.56 22.25 0.83
N ALA A 31 6.70 23.13 1.35
CA ALA A 31 5.59 22.76 2.23
C ALA A 31 4.62 21.74 1.61
N TYR A 32 4.58 21.63 0.29
CA TYR A 32 3.73 20.71 -0.47
C TYR A 32 4.47 19.45 -0.94
N ALA A 33 5.74 19.27 -0.57
CA ALA A 33 6.52 18.10 -0.96
C ALA A 33 5.82 16.81 -0.53
N PRO A 34 5.62 15.84 -1.44
CA PRO A 34 5.00 14.57 -1.08
C PRO A 34 5.87 13.78 -0.10
N GLN A 35 5.22 13.07 0.83
CA GLN A 35 5.90 12.14 1.73
C GLN A 35 6.02 10.77 1.05
N TYR A 36 7.23 10.27 0.94
CA TYR A 36 7.49 8.93 0.39
C TYR A 36 7.81 7.96 1.52
N VAL A 37 7.58 6.69 1.26
CA VAL A 37 8.08 5.58 2.08
C VAL A 37 9.04 4.73 1.25
N LEU A 38 10.03 4.14 1.91
CA LEU A 38 10.90 3.16 1.28
C LEU A 38 10.48 1.77 1.72
N THR A 39 10.10 0.92 0.78
CA THR A 39 9.69 -0.47 1.05
C THR A 39 10.91 -1.38 1.17
N PRO A 40 10.79 -2.55 1.84
CA PRO A 40 11.87 -3.54 1.93
C PRO A 40 12.33 -4.09 0.57
N THR A 41 11.49 -4.02 -0.48
CA THR A 41 11.87 -4.44 -1.84
C THR A 41 12.46 -3.29 -2.66
N GLY A 42 12.72 -2.12 -2.06
CA GLY A 42 13.41 -1.00 -2.72
C GLY A 42 12.50 -0.04 -3.48
N ALA A 43 11.17 -0.22 -3.43
CA ALA A 43 10.25 0.76 -3.99
C ALA A 43 10.20 2.03 -3.13
N LYS A 44 10.29 3.19 -3.76
CA LYS A 44 9.99 4.50 -3.19
C LYS A 44 8.55 4.88 -3.53
N VAL A 45 7.67 4.89 -2.54
CA VAL A 45 6.21 4.90 -2.74
C VAL A 45 5.58 6.10 -2.06
N ASN A 46 4.82 6.92 -2.80
CA ASN A 46 3.86 7.87 -2.23
C ASN A 46 2.42 7.34 -2.28
N ARG A 47 2.05 6.74 -3.42
CA ARG A 47 0.70 6.26 -3.72
C ARG A 47 0.73 4.79 -4.12
N VAL A 48 -0.29 4.06 -3.67
CA VAL A 48 -0.48 2.65 -3.99
C VAL A 48 -1.78 2.41 -4.73
N PHE A 49 -1.80 1.34 -5.53
CA PHE A 49 -2.98 0.73 -6.10
C PHE A 49 -3.06 -0.71 -5.59
N VAL A 50 -4.03 -0.98 -4.73
CA VAL A 50 -4.20 -2.29 -4.06
C VAL A 50 -5.59 -2.84 -4.34
N ILE A 51 -5.70 -4.17 -4.38
CA ILE A 51 -6.99 -4.86 -4.46
C ILE A 51 -7.03 -5.94 -3.40
N GLY A 52 -8.14 -6.03 -2.68
CA GLY A 52 -8.38 -7.09 -1.72
C GLY A 52 -9.83 -7.15 -1.26
N THR A 53 -10.10 -8.05 -0.34
CA THR A 53 -11.41 -8.23 0.28
C THR A 53 -11.57 -7.27 1.44
N LEU A 54 -12.60 -6.43 1.41
CA LEU A 54 -13.02 -5.69 2.60
C LEU A 54 -13.50 -6.69 3.66
N THR A 55 -12.77 -6.80 4.77
CA THR A 55 -13.09 -7.73 5.85
C THR A 55 -13.76 -7.04 7.04
N GLU A 56 -13.43 -5.76 7.25
CA GLU A 56 -13.93 -4.98 8.38
C GLU A 56 -14.08 -3.51 7.94
N LYS A 57 -15.16 -2.84 8.37
CA LYS A 57 -15.29 -1.39 8.32
C LYS A 57 -16.02 -0.87 9.55
N GLU A 58 -15.60 0.27 10.06
CA GLU A 58 -16.12 0.89 11.28
C GLU A 58 -16.04 2.41 11.18
N ASP A 59 -17.10 3.11 11.57
CA ASP A 59 -17.04 4.54 11.80
C ASP A 59 -16.48 4.80 13.20
N ILE A 60 -15.30 5.41 13.24
CA ILE A 60 -14.59 5.76 14.47
C ILE A 60 -14.58 7.29 14.68
N GLY A 61 -15.36 8.03 13.89
CA GLY A 61 -15.55 9.46 14.03
C GLY A 61 -16.48 9.83 15.20
N THR A 62 -16.16 10.92 15.90
CA THR A 62 -17.05 11.48 16.95
C THR A 62 -17.95 12.58 16.37
N ASP A 63 -17.33 13.64 15.83
CA ASP A 63 -18.04 14.82 15.31
C ASP A 63 -18.13 14.85 13.78
N THR A 64 -17.26 14.09 13.10
CA THR A 64 -17.12 14.05 11.65
C THR A 64 -16.87 12.63 11.19
N GLU A 65 -17.41 12.25 10.02
CA GLU A 65 -17.22 10.91 9.46
C GLU A 65 -15.73 10.56 9.34
N TYR A 66 -15.34 9.47 10.00
CA TYR A 66 -13.98 8.96 9.97
C TYR A 66 -14.02 7.43 10.00
N TRP A 67 -13.88 6.83 8.83
CA TRP A 67 -14.01 5.40 8.66
C TRP A 67 -12.66 4.71 8.70
N ARG A 68 -12.57 3.67 9.52
CA ARG A 68 -11.50 2.70 9.49
C ARG A 68 -11.95 1.48 8.70
N ALA A 69 -11.09 0.99 7.81
CA ALA A 69 -11.34 -0.24 7.07
C ALA A 69 -10.11 -1.14 7.00
N ARG A 70 -10.38 -2.45 6.92
CA ARG A 70 -9.39 -3.49 6.73
C ARG A 70 -9.65 -4.21 5.42
N ILE A 71 -8.67 -4.18 4.53
CA ILE A 71 -8.73 -4.89 3.24
C ILE A 71 -7.67 -5.99 3.25
N SER A 72 -8.08 -7.24 3.05
CA SER A 72 -7.16 -8.38 3.01
C SER A 72 -6.81 -8.77 1.59
N ASP A 73 -5.54 -8.95 1.30
CA ASP A 73 -5.06 -9.67 0.13
C ASP A 73 -4.53 -11.07 0.56
N PRO A 74 -4.03 -11.91 -0.36
CA PRO A 74 -3.48 -13.22 0.00
C PRO A 74 -2.26 -13.21 0.94
N THR A 75 -1.63 -12.05 1.13
CA THR A 75 -0.38 -11.89 1.88
C THR A 75 -0.58 -11.26 3.26
N GLY A 76 -1.72 -10.61 3.49
CA GLY A 76 -2.00 -9.93 4.75
C GLY A 76 -3.16 -8.95 4.62
N ALA A 77 -3.11 -7.88 5.41
CA ALA A 77 -4.14 -6.84 5.41
C ALA A 77 -3.57 -5.42 5.33
N PHE A 78 -4.24 -4.59 4.53
CA PHE A 78 -4.09 -3.15 4.50
C PHE A 78 -5.02 -2.50 5.52
N PHE A 79 -4.50 -1.50 6.25
CA PHE A 79 -5.31 -0.62 7.09
C PHE A 79 -5.58 0.69 6.37
N MET A 80 -6.84 1.11 6.35
CA MET A 80 -7.25 2.33 5.68
C MET A 80 -8.02 3.25 6.61
N TYR A 81 -7.83 4.55 6.40
CA TYR A 81 -8.56 5.60 7.10
C TYR A 81 -9.11 6.60 6.09
N ALA A 82 -10.43 6.67 5.97
CA ALA A 82 -11.14 7.58 5.08
C ALA A 82 -11.87 8.63 5.92
N GLY A 83 -11.53 9.91 5.74
CA GLY A 83 -12.15 11.01 6.48
C GLY A 83 -13.02 11.92 5.60
N GLN A 84 -13.60 12.93 6.23
CA GLN A 84 -14.41 13.97 5.57
C GLN A 84 -13.73 14.68 4.38
N TYR A 85 -12.40 14.68 4.33
CA TYR A 85 -11.64 15.31 3.23
C TYR A 85 -11.49 14.43 1.99
N GLN A 86 -12.03 13.20 2.02
CA GLN A 86 -12.05 12.26 0.90
C GLN A 86 -13.49 11.78 0.64
N PRO A 87 -14.43 12.69 0.31
CA PRO A 87 -15.87 12.37 0.32
C PRO A 87 -16.24 11.22 -0.62
N ASP A 88 -15.62 11.13 -1.80
CA ASP A 88 -15.90 10.06 -2.76
C ASP A 88 -15.44 8.68 -2.24
N ALA A 89 -14.25 8.61 -1.64
CA ALA A 89 -13.72 7.38 -1.06
C ALA A 89 -14.50 6.96 0.19
N THR A 90 -14.82 7.91 1.07
CA THR A 90 -15.63 7.67 2.28
C THR A 90 -17.02 7.16 1.91
N ARG A 91 -17.68 7.79 0.93
CA ARG A 91 -18.97 7.33 0.43
C ARG A 91 -18.91 5.91 -0.14
N ALA A 92 -17.96 5.64 -1.02
CA ALA A 92 -17.78 4.31 -1.61
C ALA A 92 -17.52 3.24 -0.53
N LEU A 93 -16.75 3.56 0.51
CA LEU A 93 -16.51 2.66 1.64
C LEU A 93 -17.77 2.40 2.47
N THR A 94 -18.56 3.44 2.73
CA THR A 94 -19.82 3.35 3.47
C THR A 94 -20.86 2.55 2.71
N GLU A 95 -20.91 2.64 1.38
CA GLU A 95 -21.83 1.89 0.51
C GLU A 95 -21.41 0.41 0.31
N ALA A 96 -20.10 0.10 0.37
CA ALA A 96 -19.58 -1.26 0.18
C ALA A 96 -20.09 -2.26 1.24
N SER A 97 -20.28 -3.52 0.87
CA SER A 97 -20.67 -4.60 1.78
C SER A 97 -19.46 -5.39 2.29
N VAL A 98 -19.62 -6.09 3.41
CA VAL A 98 -18.59 -7.02 3.93
C VAL A 98 -19.12 -8.45 3.80
N PRO A 99 -18.40 -9.39 3.15
CA PRO A 99 -17.18 -9.21 2.36
C PRO A 99 -17.45 -8.70 0.93
N GLU A 100 -16.56 -7.86 0.39
CA GLU A 100 -16.61 -7.39 -1.00
C GLU A 100 -15.20 -7.06 -1.51
N PHE A 101 -14.91 -7.30 -2.80
CA PHE A 101 -13.62 -6.94 -3.37
C PHE A 101 -13.57 -5.45 -3.70
N LEU A 102 -12.57 -4.76 -3.17
CA LEU A 102 -12.35 -3.34 -3.40
C LEU A 102 -11.00 -3.11 -4.06
N ALA A 103 -11.00 -2.30 -5.11
CA ALA A 103 -9.81 -1.67 -5.65
C ALA A 103 -9.64 -0.28 -5.04
N VAL A 104 -8.45 0.01 -4.54
CA VAL A 104 -8.15 1.25 -3.82
C VAL A 104 -6.91 1.90 -4.39
N VAL A 105 -7.04 3.20 -4.70
CA VAL A 105 -5.91 4.09 -4.92
C VAL A 105 -5.81 5.00 -3.70
N GLY A 106 -4.62 5.12 -3.11
CA GLY A 106 -4.46 5.95 -1.93
C GLY A 106 -3.01 6.26 -1.59
N LYS A 107 -2.83 7.26 -0.72
CA LYS A 107 -1.51 7.67 -0.23
C LYS A 107 -1.10 6.82 0.96
N VAL A 108 0.14 6.38 0.97
CA VAL A 108 0.72 5.63 2.09
C VAL A 108 1.16 6.61 3.17
N SER A 109 1.00 6.20 4.43
CA SER A 109 1.55 6.90 5.57
C SER A 109 2.13 5.89 6.55
N VAL A 110 3.29 6.21 7.11
CA VAL A 110 3.89 5.49 8.24
C VAL A 110 3.63 6.31 9.49
N TYR A 111 3.18 5.67 10.56
CA TYR A 111 2.95 6.31 11.84
C TYR A 111 3.31 5.34 12.98
N THR A 112 3.63 5.91 14.14
CA THR A 112 3.90 5.12 15.34
C THR A 112 2.65 5.13 16.21
N THR A 113 2.19 3.94 16.59
CA THR A 113 1.09 3.77 17.54
C THR A 113 1.52 4.12 18.96
N GLU A 114 0.54 4.30 19.87
CA GLU A 114 0.81 4.66 21.27
C GLU A 114 1.70 3.64 22.01
N ASP A 115 1.65 2.38 21.62
CA ASP A 115 2.48 1.30 22.15
C ASP A 115 3.85 1.16 21.44
N GLY A 116 4.22 2.14 20.61
CA GLY A 116 5.54 2.23 19.99
C GLY A 116 5.72 1.40 18.72
N ARG A 117 4.67 0.75 18.21
CA ARG A 117 4.75 -0.02 16.96
C ARG A 117 4.67 0.90 15.74
N VAL A 118 5.56 0.71 14.78
CA VAL A 118 5.48 1.39 13.50
C VAL A 118 4.47 0.66 12.62
N MET A 119 3.50 1.38 12.09
CA MET A 119 2.44 0.84 11.23
C MET A 119 2.32 1.66 9.95
N THR A 120 1.86 1.00 8.89
CA THR A 120 1.44 1.64 7.65
C THR A 120 -0.07 1.75 7.56
N SER A 121 -0.53 2.83 6.96
CA SER A 121 -1.92 2.98 6.53
C SER A 121 -2.03 3.59 5.15
N ILE A 122 -3.20 3.38 4.54
CA ILE A 122 -3.57 3.97 3.27
C ILE A 122 -4.68 5.00 3.52
N ARG A 123 -4.43 6.24 3.10
CA ARG A 123 -5.48 7.25 2.95
C ARG A 123 -6.09 7.09 1.55
N PRO A 124 -7.30 6.55 1.41
CA PRO A 124 -7.87 6.29 0.11
C PRO A 124 -8.25 7.60 -0.58
N GLU A 125 -7.89 7.71 -1.86
CA GLU A 125 -8.32 8.79 -2.75
C GLU A 125 -9.47 8.31 -3.66
N THR A 126 -9.49 7.02 -3.99
CA THR A 126 -10.54 6.38 -4.79
C THR A 126 -10.73 4.95 -4.35
N ILE A 127 -11.99 4.53 -4.23
CA ILE A 127 -12.39 3.15 -3.93
C ILE A 127 -13.41 2.72 -4.99
N SER A 128 -13.30 1.49 -5.47
CA SER A 128 -14.25 0.91 -6.42
C SER A 128 -14.49 -0.56 -6.12
N VAL A 129 -15.74 -0.99 -6.18
CA VAL A 129 -16.09 -2.42 -6.13
C VAL A 129 -15.62 -3.09 -7.42
N VAL A 130 -14.98 -4.24 -7.28
CA VAL A 130 -14.46 -5.04 -8.40
C VAL A 130 -14.83 -6.50 -8.26
N ASP A 131 -14.58 -7.30 -9.30
CA ASP A 131 -14.81 -8.74 -9.28
C ASP A 131 -13.51 -9.53 -9.01
N ALA A 132 -13.65 -10.85 -8.85
CA ALA A 132 -12.53 -11.77 -8.62
C ALA A 132 -11.50 -11.74 -9.75
N LEU A 133 -11.94 -11.59 -11.02
CA LEU A 133 -11.05 -11.57 -12.17
C LEU A 133 -10.12 -10.34 -12.15
N VAL A 134 -10.64 -9.18 -11.76
CA VAL A 134 -9.83 -7.97 -11.58
C VAL A 134 -8.85 -8.14 -10.42
N ARG A 135 -9.28 -8.77 -9.31
CA ARG A 135 -8.40 -9.12 -8.19
C ARG A 135 -7.25 -10.03 -8.63
N ASP A 136 -7.53 -11.10 -9.36
CA ASP A 136 -6.50 -12.05 -9.80
C ASP A 136 -5.52 -11.44 -10.80
N ARG A 137 -6.00 -10.58 -11.71
CA ARG A 137 -5.13 -9.79 -12.58
C ARG A 137 -4.23 -8.84 -11.80
N TRP A 138 -4.75 -8.22 -10.74
CA TRP A 138 -3.92 -7.40 -9.86
C TRP A 138 -2.86 -8.23 -9.15
N VAL A 139 -3.20 -9.40 -8.60
CA VAL A 139 -2.22 -10.30 -7.96
C VAL A 139 -1.10 -10.67 -8.93
N LEU A 140 -1.43 -11.04 -10.17
CA LEU A 140 -0.46 -11.37 -11.21
C LEU A 140 0.51 -10.21 -11.50
N GLU A 141 -0.01 -9.00 -11.71
CA GLU A 141 0.83 -7.83 -12.00
C GLU A 141 1.65 -7.39 -10.79
N THR A 142 1.09 -7.47 -9.57
CA THR A 142 1.81 -7.17 -8.33
C THR A 142 2.95 -8.17 -8.12
N ALA A 143 2.70 -9.47 -8.34
CA ALA A 143 3.71 -10.52 -8.28
C ALA A 143 4.88 -10.24 -9.22
N ARG A 144 4.58 -9.92 -10.49
CA ARG A 144 5.62 -9.57 -11.47
C ARG A 144 6.44 -8.37 -11.01
N GLN A 145 5.78 -7.28 -10.60
CA GLN A 145 6.48 -6.06 -10.17
C GLN A 145 7.31 -6.25 -8.90
N THR A 146 6.83 -7.05 -7.93
CA THR A 146 7.59 -7.37 -6.72
C THR A 146 8.83 -8.22 -7.07
N LEU A 147 8.70 -9.21 -7.96
CA LEU A 147 9.84 -10.03 -8.39
C LEU A 147 10.87 -9.22 -9.21
N ASP A 148 10.41 -8.30 -10.07
CA ASP A 148 11.28 -7.39 -10.82
C ASP A 148 12.12 -6.53 -9.85
N ARG A 149 11.50 -5.96 -8.80
CA ARG A 149 12.22 -5.19 -7.76
C ARG A 149 13.22 -6.01 -6.95
N ILE A 150 12.84 -7.24 -6.57
CA ILE A 150 13.76 -8.16 -5.89
C ILE A 150 14.99 -8.43 -6.76
N LYS A 151 14.78 -8.65 -8.06
CA LYS A 151 15.87 -8.87 -9.01
C LYS A 151 16.78 -7.64 -9.13
N GLU A 152 16.21 -6.43 -9.21
CA GLU A 152 16.99 -5.18 -9.24
C GLU A 152 17.85 -4.98 -7.98
N LEU A 153 17.35 -5.40 -6.81
CA LEU A 153 18.13 -5.38 -5.57
C LEU A 153 19.31 -6.36 -5.63
N GLU A 154 19.09 -7.59 -6.08
CA GLU A 154 20.13 -8.62 -6.19
C GLU A 154 21.21 -8.28 -7.23
N GLU A 155 20.80 -7.67 -8.34
CA GLU A 155 21.72 -7.22 -9.41
C GLU A 155 22.43 -5.91 -9.04
N GLY A 156 22.06 -5.28 -7.93
CA GLY A 156 22.61 -4.02 -7.47
C GLY A 156 22.22 -2.82 -8.34
N SER A 157 21.17 -2.95 -9.15
CA SER A 157 20.67 -1.91 -10.06
C SER A 157 19.54 -1.07 -9.47
N CYS A 158 19.05 -1.42 -8.27
CA CYS A 158 18.06 -0.62 -7.56
C CYS A 158 18.66 0.73 -7.12
N GLU A 159 18.04 1.84 -7.51
CA GLU A 159 18.47 3.20 -7.12
C GLU A 159 18.53 3.39 -5.59
N ASN A 160 17.62 2.74 -4.86
CA ASN A 160 17.51 2.88 -3.40
C ASN A 160 18.29 1.82 -2.63
N LEU A 161 19.15 1.02 -3.28
CA LEU A 161 19.81 -0.15 -2.68
C LEU A 161 20.48 0.18 -1.34
N SER A 162 21.33 1.22 -1.29
CA SER A 162 22.03 1.60 -0.07
C SER A 162 21.07 1.93 1.08
N MET A 163 19.95 2.59 0.78
CA MET A 163 18.94 2.89 1.79
C MET A 163 18.23 1.63 2.25
N VAL A 164 18.00 0.66 1.37
CA VAL A 164 17.41 -0.63 1.76
C VAL A 164 18.36 -1.39 2.68
N GLU A 165 19.64 -1.49 2.32
CA GLU A 165 20.67 -2.18 3.13
C GLU A 165 20.85 -1.55 4.52
N GLU A 166 20.71 -0.22 4.63
CA GLU A 166 20.81 0.50 5.89
C GLU A 166 19.60 0.30 6.82
N ASN A 167 18.42 0.04 6.26
CA ASN A 167 17.16 0.08 7.01
C ASN A 167 16.46 -1.29 7.13
N TYR A 168 16.75 -2.24 6.25
CA TYR A 168 16.06 -3.53 6.17
C TYR A 168 17.04 -4.71 6.09
N SER A 169 16.59 -5.87 6.56
CA SER A 169 17.26 -7.13 6.29
C SER A 169 17.07 -7.49 4.81
N MET A 170 18.15 -7.78 4.10
CA MET A 170 18.14 -8.22 2.69
C MET A 170 17.72 -9.70 2.53
N ASP A 171 16.91 -10.23 3.46
CA ASP A 171 16.30 -11.55 3.32
C ASP A 171 15.09 -11.45 2.38
N LEU A 172 15.36 -11.51 1.08
CA LEU A 172 14.34 -11.36 0.03
C LEU A 172 13.55 -12.66 -0.24
N GLU A 173 13.99 -13.79 0.31
CA GLU A 173 13.36 -15.09 0.10
C GLU A 173 11.95 -15.13 0.69
N GLN A 174 11.73 -14.45 1.83
CA GLN A 174 10.39 -14.31 2.41
C GLN A 174 9.40 -13.65 1.43
N TYR A 175 9.85 -12.68 0.62
CA TYR A 175 9.01 -12.01 -0.35
C TYR A 175 8.78 -12.86 -1.59
N ARG A 176 9.73 -13.71 -1.98
CA ARG A 176 9.52 -14.71 -3.05
C ARG A 176 8.48 -15.75 -2.65
N GLN A 177 8.58 -16.27 -1.43
CA GLN A 177 7.61 -17.22 -0.88
C GLN A 177 6.22 -16.60 -0.72
N MET A 178 6.16 -15.34 -0.29
CA MET A 178 4.94 -14.55 -0.26
C MET A 178 4.30 -14.44 -1.65
N VAL A 179 5.08 -14.09 -2.68
CA VAL A 179 4.60 -14.00 -4.06
C VAL A 179 4.09 -15.36 -4.58
N ALA A 180 4.83 -16.44 -4.33
CA ALA A 180 4.40 -17.79 -4.71
C ALA A 180 3.06 -18.17 -4.07
N SER A 181 2.94 -17.94 -2.76
CA SER A 181 1.71 -18.19 -2.00
C SER A 181 0.52 -17.37 -2.52
N ALA A 182 0.77 -16.10 -2.90
CA ALA A 182 -0.26 -15.24 -3.48
C ALA A 182 -0.74 -15.76 -4.85
N LEU A 183 0.17 -16.22 -5.70
CA LEU A 183 -0.18 -16.79 -7.02
C LEU A 183 -0.94 -18.11 -6.89
N GLU A 184 -0.60 -18.96 -5.93
CA GLU A 184 -1.32 -20.22 -5.66
C GLU A 184 -2.75 -20.00 -5.13
N SER A 185 -3.03 -18.82 -4.56
CA SER A 185 -4.35 -18.46 -4.03
C SER A 185 -5.35 -17.96 -5.09
N MET A 186 -4.90 -17.78 -6.33
CA MET A 186 -5.78 -17.39 -7.45
C MET A 186 -6.68 -18.57 -7.82
N GLN A 187 -7.95 -18.30 -8.14
CA GLN A 187 -8.95 -19.33 -8.48
C GLN A 187 -9.35 -19.27 -9.96
#